data_AF-A0A938NVJ4-F1
#
_entry.id   AF-A0A938NVJ4-F1
#
_cell.length_a   1.000
_cell.length_b   1.000
_cell.length_c   1.000
_cell.angle_alpha   90.00
_cell.angle_beta   90.00
_cell.angle_gamma   90.00
#
_symmetry.space_group_name_H-M   'P 1'
#
loop_
_entity.id
_entity.type
_entity.pdbx_description
1 polymer ?
#
loop_
_entity_poly.entity_id
_entity_poly.type
_entity_poly.pdbx_seq_one_letter_code
_entity_poly.pdbx_strand_id
1 'polypeptide(L)'
;MKTKTILYNLIIILLFSGFIYSQDDVSVINDDEYKFTIAFPAGWKKLETKVIPEKGVINYSLQKNNNDNGLMILAFKLTEVKDIDDFIYVLEKDASLNLPQRSSEFKDIEYDDYDGKSALYKDTN
;
A
#
# COMPACT_ATOMS: atom_id res chain seq x y z
N MET A 1 34.86 57.12 15.20
CA MET A 1 35.23 56.12 14.17
C MET A 1 35.95 54.95 14.81
N LYS A 2 35.73 53.74 14.29
CA LYS A 2 36.26 52.40 14.67
C LYS A 2 35.28 51.52 15.46
N THR A 3 34.38 50.97 14.66
CA THR A 3 33.65 49.69 14.79
C THR A 3 34.40 48.63 15.61
N LYS A 4 33.75 48.07 16.63
CA LYS A 4 34.10 46.76 17.17
C LYS A 4 32.88 45.84 17.02
N THR A 5 33.08 44.92 16.09
CA THR A 5 32.20 43.86 15.60
C THR A 5 31.55 43.07 16.73
N ILE A 6 30.22 43.05 16.75
CA ILE A 6 29.43 42.11 17.55
C ILE A 6 29.55 40.76 16.83
N LEU A 7 30.33 39.85 17.42
CA LEU A 7 30.46 38.47 16.99
C LEU A 7 29.17 37.73 17.36
N TYR A 8 28.17 37.75 16.48
CA TYR A 8 27.01 36.88 16.62
C TYR A 8 27.47 35.43 16.39
N ASN A 9 27.50 34.65 17.48
CA ASN A 9 27.56 33.19 17.43
C ASN A 9 26.30 32.68 16.71
N LEU A 10 26.37 32.56 15.39
CA LEU A 10 25.40 31.83 14.60
C LEU A 10 25.72 30.34 14.76
N ILE A 11 25.20 29.74 15.83
CA ILE A 11 25.12 28.28 15.94
C ILE A 11 24.08 27.85 14.90
N ILE A 12 24.53 27.57 13.68
CA ILE A 12 23.74 26.80 12.71
C ILE A 12 23.74 25.37 13.26
N ILE A 13 22.70 25.04 14.02
CA ILE A 13 22.38 23.65 14.30
C ILE A 13 21.90 23.08 12.95
N LEU A 14 22.84 22.48 12.21
CA LEU A 14 22.50 21.53 11.16
C LEU A 14 21.92 20.29 11.85
N LEU A 15 20.63 20.39 12.22
CA LEU A 15 19.78 19.21 12.35
C LEU A 15 19.64 18.67 10.92
N PHE A 16 20.65 17.94 10.46
CA PHE A 16 20.42 16.87 9.49
C PHE A 16 19.57 15.84 10.23
N SER A 17 18.28 16.12 10.37
CA SER A 17 17.27 15.09 10.49
C SER A 17 17.29 14.37 9.14
N GLY A 18 18.24 13.45 8.99
CA GLY A 18 18.05 12.35 8.08
C GLY A 18 16.70 11.78 8.46
N PHE A 19 15.73 11.91 7.56
CA PHE A 19 14.51 11.13 7.61
C PHE A 19 14.98 9.67 7.56
N ILE A 20 15.25 9.08 8.72
CA ILE A 20 15.26 7.65 8.87
C ILE A 20 13.81 7.28 8.68
N TYR A 21 13.44 6.94 7.45
CA TYR A 21 12.23 6.17 7.21
C TYR A 21 12.45 4.85 7.95
N SER A 22 12.01 4.79 9.21
CA SER A 22 11.82 3.52 9.91
C SER A 22 10.77 2.78 9.11
N GLN A 23 11.21 1.87 8.24
CA GLN A 23 10.31 0.90 7.64
C GLN A 23 10.08 -0.16 8.69
N ASP A 24 8.97 -0.02 9.40
CA ASP A 24 8.59 -0.95 10.45
C ASP A 24 8.23 -2.30 9.81
N ASP A 25 8.75 -3.37 10.40
CA ASP A 25 8.29 -4.72 10.09
C ASP A 25 6.78 -4.80 10.38
N VAL A 26 6.02 -5.35 9.43
CA VAL A 26 4.57 -5.52 9.53
C VAL A 26 4.28 -6.97 9.84
N SER A 27 3.70 -7.23 11.00
CA SER A 27 3.11 -8.53 11.34
C SER A 27 1.60 -8.55 11.09
N VAL A 28 0.92 -7.41 11.20
CA VAL A 28 -0.53 -7.29 11.03
C VAL A 28 -0.88 -5.93 10.42
N ILE A 29 -1.80 -5.92 9.46
CA ILE A 29 -2.57 -4.75 9.05
C ILE A 29 -3.98 -4.93 9.60
N ASN A 30 -4.41 -4.03 10.47
CA ASN A 30 -5.80 -3.91 10.88
C ASN A 30 -6.35 -2.59 10.36
N ASP A 31 -7.41 -2.66 9.56
CA ASP A 31 -8.12 -1.48 9.06
C ASP A 31 -9.60 -1.55 9.46
N ASP A 32 -9.94 -0.80 10.52
CA ASP A 32 -11.30 -0.74 11.05
C ASP A 32 -12.26 0.05 10.15
N GLU A 33 -11.74 0.87 9.24
CA GLU A 33 -12.53 1.70 8.33
C GLU A 33 -13.02 0.87 7.13
N TYR A 34 -12.17 -0.02 6.63
CA TYR A 34 -12.43 -0.95 5.51
C TYR A 34 -12.76 -2.38 5.98
N LYS A 35 -12.82 -2.61 7.29
CA LYS A 35 -13.31 -3.85 7.94
C LYS A 35 -12.50 -5.10 7.60
N PHE A 36 -11.18 -4.99 7.55
CA PHE A 36 -10.32 -6.16 7.34
C PHE A 36 -9.11 -6.20 8.28
N THR A 37 -8.66 -7.41 8.56
CA THR A 37 -7.40 -7.68 9.26
C THR A 37 -6.61 -8.72 8.46
N ILE A 38 -5.36 -8.42 8.13
CA ILE A 38 -4.46 -9.35 7.44
C ILE A 38 -3.20 -9.51 8.27
N ALA A 39 -2.86 -10.76 8.60
CA ALA A 39 -1.63 -11.12 9.29
C ALA A 39 -0.58 -11.59 8.28
N PHE A 40 0.67 -11.18 8.50
CA PHE A 40 1.82 -11.52 7.66
C PHE A 40 2.85 -12.31 8.48
N PRO A 41 3.57 -13.25 7.84
CA PRO A 41 4.72 -13.87 8.47
C PRO A 41 5.83 -12.84 8.71
N ALA A 42 6.83 -13.18 9.52
CA ALA A 42 7.95 -12.28 9.76
C ALA A 42 8.67 -11.89 8.47
N GLY A 43 9.18 -10.65 8.44
CA GLY A 43 10.02 -10.15 7.37
C GLY A 43 9.29 -9.45 6.22
N TRP A 44 8.07 -8.98 6.43
CA TRP A 44 7.41 -8.02 5.56
C TRP A 44 7.58 -6.61 6.10
N LYS A 45 7.77 -5.64 5.22
CA LYS A 45 7.84 -4.21 5.53
C LYS A 45 6.78 -3.46 4.77
N LYS A 46 6.16 -2.47 5.43
CA LYS A 46 5.29 -1.51 4.74
C LYS A 46 6.16 -0.50 4.01
N LEU A 47 5.94 -0.37 2.71
CA LEU A 47 6.55 0.69 1.91
C LEU A 47 5.70 1.96 1.97
N GLU A 48 4.40 1.81 1.72
CA GLU A 48 3.49 2.94 1.58
C GLU A 48 2.07 2.53 1.99
N THR A 49 1.33 3.49 2.54
CA THR A 49 -0.13 3.44 2.62
C THR A 49 -0.69 4.67 1.94
N LYS A 50 -1.56 4.49 0.95
CA LYS A 50 -2.18 5.58 0.21
C LYS A 50 -3.69 5.49 0.33
N VAL A 51 -4.29 6.51 0.93
CA VAL A 51 -5.75 6.66 1.02
C VAL A 51 -6.22 7.56 -0.11
N ILE A 52 -7.28 7.17 -0.80
CA ILE A 52 -7.96 7.95 -1.84
C ILE A 52 -9.42 8.13 -1.38
N PRO A 53 -9.70 9.12 -0.50
CA PRO A 53 -10.99 9.23 0.18
C PRO A 53 -12.17 9.44 -0.79
N GLU A 54 -11.95 10.22 -1.85
CA GLU A 54 -12.97 10.53 -2.87
C GLU A 54 -13.47 9.30 -3.63
N LYS A 55 -12.66 8.25 -3.70
CA LYS A 55 -13.01 6.96 -4.31
C LYS A 55 -13.33 5.88 -3.27
N GLY A 56 -13.22 6.20 -1.98
CA GLY A 56 -13.32 5.22 -0.90
C GLY A 56 -12.34 4.06 -1.08
N VAL A 57 -11.07 4.36 -1.40
CA VAL A 57 -10.03 3.34 -1.63
C VAL A 57 -8.86 3.53 -0.67
N ILE A 58 -8.31 2.41 -0.21
CA ILE A 58 -7.01 2.37 0.46
C ILE A 58 -6.09 1.37 -0.22
N ASN A 59 -4.83 1.76 -0.38
CA ASN A 59 -3.76 0.92 -0.91
C ASN A 59 -2.66 0.72 0.13
N TYR A 60 -2.23 -0.51 0.33
CA TYR A 60 -1.03 -0.88 1.08
C TYR A 60 -0.02 -1.52 0.13
N SER A 61 1.17 -0.92 0.06
CA SER A 61 2.31 -1.49 -0.64
C SER A 61 3.27 -2.10 0.38
N LEU A 62 3.55 -3.39 0.25
CA LEU A 62 4.46 -4.13 1.12
C LEU A 62 5.58 -4.78 0.29
N GLN A 63 6.73 -4.96 0.94
CA GLN A 63 7.86 -5.67 0.38
C GLN A 63 8.43 -6.64 1.41
N LYS A 64 8.80 -7.84 0.96
CA LYS A 64 9.51 -8.80 1.81
C LYS A 64 10.97 -8.37 1.94
N ASN A 65 11.59 -8.59 3.10
CA ASN A 65 12.94 -8.13 3.43
C ASN A 65 14.06 -8.54 2.47
N ASN A 66 13.83 -9.55 1.63
CA ASN A 66 14.75 -9.95 0.57
C ASN A 66 14.58 -9.17 -0.75
N ASN A 67 13.68 -8.19 -0.79
CA ASN A 67 13.30 -7.37 -1.94
C ASN A 67 12.74 -8.10 -3.17
N ASP A 68 12.78 -9.43 -3.20
CA ASP A 68 12.31 -10.25 -4.34
C ASP A 68 10.79 -10.33 -4.46
N ASN A 69 10.05 -10.02 -3.39
CA ASN A 69 8.59 -10.16 -3.38
C ASN A 69 7.93 -8.85 -2.94
N GLY A 70 7.00 -8.37 -3.77
CA GLY A 70 6.09 -7.27 -3.44
C GLY A 70 4.67 -7.79 -3.22
N LEU A 71 3.92 -7.09 -2.39
CA LEU A 71 2.49 -7.31 -2.22
C LEU A 71 1.77 -5.96 -2.24
N MET A 72 0.70 -5.87 -3.03
CA MET A 72 -0.19 -4.71 -3.04
C MET A 72 -1.56 -5.16 -2.56
N ILE A 73 -2.13 -4.42 -1.61
CA ILE A 73 -3.47 -4.66 -1.07
C ILE A 73 -4.31 -3.44 -1.36
N LEU A 74 -5.29 -3.61 -2.24
CA LEU A 74 -6.28 -2.59 -2.55
C LEU A 74 -7.60 -2.96 -1.88
N ALA A 75 -8.14 -2.07 -1.06
CA ALA A 75 -9.47 -2.22 -0.47
C ALA A 75 -10.36 -1.05 -0.87
N PHE A 76 -11.61 -1.35 -1.22
CA PHE A 76 -12.59 -0.41 -1.75
C PHE A 76 -13.86 -0.45 -0.90
N LYS A 77 -14.40 0.71 -0.55
CA LYS A 77 -15.76 0.85 -0.04
C LYS A 77 -16.71 0.92 -1.23
N LEU A 78 -17.28 -0.21 -1.61
CA LEU A 78 -18.20 -0.26 -2.73
C LEU A 78 -19.63 -0.31 -2.22
N THR A 79 -20.37 0.77 -2.46
CA THR A 79 -21.81 0.84 -2.24
C THR A 79 -22.62 0.30 -3.43
N GLU A 80 -21.99 0.08 -4.59
CA GLU A 80 -22.69 -0.12 -5.88
C GLU A 80 -22.34 -1.40 -6.64
N VAL A 81 -21.41 -2.22 -6.16
CA VAL A 81 -21.04 -3.46 -6.86
C VAL A 81 -21.96 -4.59 -6.41
N LYS A 82 -22.71 -5.13 -7.39
CA LYS A 82 -23.72 -6.16 -7.16
C LYS A 82 -23.11 -7.51 -6.83
N ASP A 83 -21.95 -7.82 -7.40
CA ASP A 83 -21.22 -9.07 -7.21
C ASP A 83 -19.70 -8.91 -7.46
N ILE A 84 -18.94 -9.93 -7.07
CA ILE A 84 -17.48 -9.93 -7.17
C ILE A 84 -16.95 -9.88 -8.63
N ASP A 85 -17.73 -10.38 -9.60
CA ASP A 85 -17.31 -10.40 -11.01
C ASP A 85 -17.36 -8.99 -11.62
N ASP A 86 -18.41 -8.22 -11.32
CA ASP A 86 -18.53 -6.81 -11.68
C ASP A 86 -17.37 -5.99 -11.07
N PHE A 87 -17.01 -6.27 -9.81
CA PHE A 87 -15.90 -5.59 -9.12
C PHE A 87 -14.57 -5.82 -9.84
N ILE A 88 -14.26 -7.08 -10.11
CA ILE A 88 -13.04 -7.48 -10.82
C ILE A 88 -12.98 -6.85 -12.21
N TYR A 89 -14.10 -6.86 -12.94
CA TYR A 89 -14.17 -6.23 -14.26
C TYR A 89 -13.83 -4.74 -14.19
N VAL A 90 -14.40 -4.00 -13.23
CA VAL A 90 -14.10 -2.58 -13.05
C VAL A 90 -12.62 -2.37 -12.72
N LEU A 91 -12.04 -3.19 -11.83
CA LEU A 91 -10.63 -3.10 -11.48
C LEU A 91 -9.69 -3.37 -12.66
N GLU A 92 -9.91 -4.45 -13.39
CA GLU A 92 -9.07 -4.82 -14.54
C GLU A 92 -9.15 -3.80 -15.69
N LYS A 93 -10.22 -3.00 -15.74
CA LYS A 93 -10.43 -1.95 -16.74
C LYS A 93 -9.94 -0.57 -16.30
N ASP A 94 -9.68 -0.35 -15.01
CA ASP A 94 -9.16 0.92 -14.51
C ASP A 94 -7.66 1.06 -14.88
N ALA A 95 -7.40 1.80 -15.95
CA ALA A 95 -6.05 2.06 -16.45
C ALA A 95 -5.16 2.79 -15.42
N SER A 96 -5.74 3.46 -14.41
CA SER A 96 -4.96 4.12 -13.35
C SER A 96 -4.29 3.14 -12.39
N LEU A 97 -4.76 1.89 -12.32
CA LEU A 97 -4.18 0.85 -11.47
C LEU A 97 -2.99 0.14 -12.11
N ASN A 98 -2.79 0.28 -13.43
CA ASN A 98 -1.70 -0.34 -14.18
C ASN A 98 -1.50 -1.84 -13.86
N LEU A 99 -2.61 -2.58 -13.75
CA LEU A 99 -2.57 -4.00 -13.42
C LEU A 99 -2.00 -4.81 -14.60
N PRO A 100 -1.16 -5.84 -14.36
CA PRO A 100 -0.69 -6.72 -15.42
C PRO A 100 -1.84 -7.48 -16.07
N GLN A 101 -1.59 -8.12 -17.22
CA GLN A 101 -2.62 -8.92 -17.87
C GLN A 101 -2.84 -10.25 -17.13
N ARG A 102 -4.10 -10.61 -16.89
CA ARG A 102 -4.47 -11.91 -16.33
C ARG A 102 -3.99 -13.05 -17.25
N SER A 103 -3.37 -14.06 -16.66
CA SER A 103 -2.77 -15.22 -17.34
C SER A 103 -3.41 -16.56 -16.98
N SER A 104 -4.35 -16.58 -16.04
CA SER A 104 -5.17 -17.75 -15.74
C SER A 104 -6.65 -17.42 -15.73
N GLU A 105 -7.47 -18.46 -15.71
CA GLU A 105 -8.88 -18.32 -15.31
C GLU A 105 -8.96 -18.00 -13.81
N PHE A 106 -10.11 -17.43 -13.40
CA PHE A 106 -10.41 -17.26 -11.99
C PHE A 106 -10.71 -18.61 -11.35
N LYS A 107 -10.24 -18.77 -10.13
CA LYS A 107 -10.69 -19.82 -9.21
C LYS A 107 -11.49 -19.16 -8.10
N ASP A 108 -12.69 -19.66 -7.89
CA ASP A 108 -13.53 -19.22 -6.79
C ASP A 108 -12.91 -19.64 -5.46
N ILE A 109 -13.05 -18.75 -4.49
CA ILE A 109 -12.64 -18.93 -3.11
C ILE A 109 -13.92 -18.76 -2.29
N GLU A 110 -14.44 -19.86 -1.78
CA GLU A 110 -15.64 -19.85 -0.93
C GLU A 110 -15.23 -20.20 0.50
N TYR A 111 -15.61 -19.35 1.45
CA TYR A 111 -15.51 -19.58 2.88
C TYR A 111 -16.83 -19.17 3.56
N ASP A 112 -17.04 -19.64 4.79
CA ASP A 112 -18.29 -19.40 5.52
C ASP A 112 -18.66 -17.91 5.65
N ASP A 113 -17.65 -17.03 5.76
CA ASP A 113 -17.83 -15.60 6.01
C ASP A 113 -17.45 -14.70 4.81
N TYR A 114 -16.91 -15.25 3.72
CA TYR A 114 -16.52 -14.45 2.56
C TYR A 114 -16.40 -15.25 1.26
N ASP A 115 -16.73 -14.57 0.17
CA ASP A 115 -16.48 -15.02 -1.20
C ASP A 115 -15.29 -14.27 -1.80
N GLY A 116 -14.52 -14.95 -2.62
CA GLY A 116 -13.32 -14.44 -3.26
C GLY A 116 -13.08 -15.07 -4.62
N LYS A 117 -12.18 -14.46 -5.40
CA LYS A 117 -11.65 -15.05 -6.62
C LYS A 117 -10.15 -14.84 -6.68
N SER A 118 -9.44 -15.81 -7.22
CA SER A 118 -7.99 -15.73 -7.44
C SER A 118 -7.62 -16.03 -8.89
N ALA A 119 -6.65 -15.29 -9.41
CA ALA A 119 -6.06 -15.55 -10.72
C ALA A 119 -4.57 -15.19 -10.70
N LEU A 120 -3.83 -15.80 -11.61
CA LEU A 120 -2.46 -15.41 -11.92
C LEU A 120 -2.50 -14.25 -12.91
N TYR A 121 -1.62 -13.28 -12.66
CA TYR A 121 -1.36 -12.15 -13.54
C TYR A 121 0.08 -12.27 -14.03
N LYS A 122 0.31 -12.11 -15.33
CA LYS A 122 1.65 -12.20 -15.91
C LYS A 122 2.23 -10.81 -15.97
N ASP A 123 3.31 -10.60 -15.24
CA ASP A 123 4.17 -9.44 -15.48
C ASP A 123 4.83 -9.61 -16.86
N THR A 124 4.84 -8.52 -17.63
CA THR A 124 5.43 -8.48 -18.98
C THR A 124 6.96 -8.39 -18.95
N ASN A 125 7.57 -8.34 -17.77
CA ASN A 125 9.02 -8.34 -17.56
C ASN A 125 9.58 -9.75 -17.31
#